data_AF-A0A7Y4TJ04-F1
#
_entry.id   AF-A0A7Y4TJ04-F1
#
_cell.length_a   1.000
_cell.length_b   1.000
_cell.length_c   1.000
_cell.angle_alpha   90.00
_cell.angle_beta   90.00
_cell.angle_gamma   90.00
#
_symmetry.space_group_name_H-M   'P 1'
#
loop_
_entity.id
_entity.type
_entity.pdbx_description
1 polymer ?
#
loop_
_entity_poly.entity_id
_entity_poly.type
_entity_poly.pdbx_seq_one_letter_code
_entity_poly.pdbx_strand_id
1 'polypeptide(L)'
;MKLKLIAILIILIGYLTVMFGVSAATSLCSSVRFSVCIIPDGTNPPHAVDITGKVIPESSTNQPDKPIILAKDSQDKLRGELKLEATFDHAKHATDILYSLDGKTVTTCVECHHTSQPSAPKGQEYLETFDRKETLTAKQLETSKEPVQSCRACHFQSATEETDEYPPASVTYPKKMKKPPTGKLTNDVAYHINCDSCHEASRKRDPKLLSPVGCYDCHTKKK
;
A
#
# COMPACT_ATOMS: atom_id res chain seq x y z
N MET A 1 67.59 -33.93 -27.71
CA MET A 1 67.37 -32.70 -26.91
C MET A 1 66.05 -31.97 -27.17
N LYS A 2 65.48 -32.00 -28.39
CA LYS A 2 64.29 -31.18 -28.73
C LYS A 2 62.95 -31.63 -28.11
N LEU A 3 62.77 -32.91 -27.76
CA LEU A 3 61.50 -33.39 -27.17
C LEU A 3 61.28 -33.01 -25.69
N LYS A 4 62.36 -32.90 -24.91
CA LYS A 4 62.29 -32.56 -23.48
C LYS A 4 61.98 -31.08 -23.25
N LEU A 5 62.41 -30.19 -24.15
CA LEU A 5 62.07 -28.76 -24.08
C LEU A 5 60.59 -28.49 -24.38
N ILE A 6 59.97 -29.25 -25.28
CA ILE A 6 58.56 -29.08 -25.65
C ILE A 6 57.64 -29.53 -24.51
N ALA A 7 57.96 -30.63 -23.82
CA ALA A 7 57.19 -31.09 -22.67
C ALA A 7 57.21 -30.10 -21.49
N ILE A 8 58.36 -29.47 -21.23
CA ILE A 8 58.50 -28.46 -20.17
C ILE A 8 57.73 -27.18 -20.54
N LEU A 9 57.73 -26.78 -21.82
CA LEU A 9 56.99 -25.60 -22.29
C LEU A 9 55.47 -25.79 -22.18
N ILE A 10 54.94 -26.98 -22.48
CA ILE A 10 53.50 -27.26 -22.37
C ILE A 10 53.05 -27.27 -20.91
N ILE A 11 53.87 -27.81 -19.99
CA ILE A 11 53.57 -27.82 -18.56
C ILE A 11 53.60 -26.40 -17.98
N LEU A 12 54.55 -25.55 -18.42
CA LEU A 12 54.62 -24.15 -17.99
C LEU A 12 53.44 -23.31 -18.52
N ILE A 13 52.99 -23.54 -19.75
CA ILE A 13 51.82 -22.84 -20.31
C ILE A 13 50.52 -23.28 -19.60
N GLY A 14 50.41 -24.57 -19.25
CA GLY A 14 49.27 -25.09 -18.48
C GLY A 14 49.23 -24.60 -17.03
N TYR A 15 50.38 -24.34 -16.40
CA TYR A 15 50.42 -23.77 -15.05
C TYR A 15 50.13 -22.27 -15.03
N LEU A 16 50.47 -21.54 -16.10
CA LEU A 16 50.22 -20.11 -16.21
C LEU A 16 48.74 -19.77 -16.41
N THR A 17 47.96 -20.66 -17.03
CA THR A 17 46.51 -20.46 -17.25
C THR A 17 45.67 -20.70 -16.00
N VAL A 18 46.17 -21.45 -15.01
CA VAL A 18 45.45 -21.71 -13.75
C VAL A 18 45.61 -20.56 -12.74
N MET A 19 46.64 -19.72 -12.87
CA MET A 19 46.95 -18.65 -11.90
C MET A 19 46.45 -17.25 -12.27
N PHE A 20 45.81 -17.06 -13.44
CA PHE A 20 45.24 -15.77 -13.87
C PHE A 20 43.70 -15.76 -13.94
N GLY A 21 43.04 -16.68 -13.23
CA GLY A 21 41.60 -16.62 -12.99
C GLY A 21 41.21 -15.62 -11.89
N VAL A 22 41.75 -14.40 -11.93
CA VAL A 22 41.36 -13.31 -11.03
C VAL A 22 40.32 -12.44 -11.74
N SER A 23 39.07 -12.70 -11.39
CA SER A 23 38.02 -11.70 -11.14
C SER A 23 38.02 -10.44 -12.02
N ALA A 24 37.51 -10.57 -13.24
CA ALA A 24 36.76 -9.46 -13.86
C ALA A 24 35.28 -9.66 -13.52
N ALA A 25 34.93 -9.42 -12.25
CA ALA A 25 33.55 -9.08 -11.92
C ALA A 25 33.31 -7.71 -12.57
N THR A 26 32.84 -7.72 -13.80
CA THR A 26 32.18 -6.57 -14.40
C THR A 26 31.07 -6.19 -13.43
N SER A 27 31.33 -5.12 -12.69
CA SER A 27 30.28 -4.38 -12.00
C SER A 27 29.35 -3.90 -13.09
N LEU A 28 28.36 -4.74 -13.42
CA LEU A 28 27.07 -4.25 -13.85
C LEU A 28 26.59 -3.42 -12.67
N CYS A 29 27.00 -2.15 -12.66
CA CYS A 29 26.20 -1.11 -12.09
C CYS A 29 24.95 -1.12 -12.96
N SER A 30 24.02 -2.03 -12.63
CA SER A 30 22.63 -1.93 -12.98
C SER A 30 22.25 -0.56 -12.47
N SER A 31 22.31 0.42 -13.36
CA SER A 31 21.59 1.65 -13.16
C SER A 31 20.15 1.20 -13.05
N VAL A 32 19.70 1.07 -11.80
CA VAL A 32 18.28 1.02 -11.48
C VAL A 32 17.76 2.32 -12.05
N ARG A 33 17.29 2.27 -13.29
CA ARG A 33 16.48 3.33 -13.84
C ARG A 33 15.23 3.25 -12.98
N PHE A 34 15.16 4.13 -11.99
CA PHE A 34 13.87 4.53 -11.45
C PHE A 34 13.13 5.10 -12.65
N SER A 35 12.36 4.23 -13.31
CA SER A 35 11.27 4.68 -14.15
C SER A 35 10.42 5.48 -13.18
N VAL A 36 10.34 6.79 -13.40
CA VAL A 36 9.43 7.65 -12.66
C VAL A 36 8.06 7.10 -13.02
N CYS A 37 7.51 6.31 -12.11
CA CYS A 37 6.20 5.72 -12.21
C CYS A 37 5.25 6.87 -12.51
N ILE A 38 4.67 6.88 -13.72
CA ILE A 38 3.53 7.75 -13.98
C ILE A 38 2.39 7.02 -13.29
N ILE A 39 2.31 7.23 -11.98
CA ILE A 39 1.10 6.90 -11.22
C ILE A 39 -0.01 7.62 -11.99
N PRO A 40 -1.05 6.93 -12.52
CA PRO A 40 -2.21 7.63 -13.05
C PRO A 40 -2.64 8.57 -11.95
N ASP A 41 -2.58 9.88 -12.20
CA ASP A 41 -2.49 10.92 -11.17
C ASP A 41 -3.70 11.00 -10.22
N GLY A 42 -4.65 10.07 -10.36
CA GLY A 42 -5.87 9.96 -9.59
C GLY A 42 -6.78 11.14 -9.79
N THR A 43 -6.58 11.95 -10.84
CA THR A 43 -7.33 13.18 -11.09
C THR A 43 -8.37 13.06 -12.19
N ASN A 44 -8.31 12.04 -13.06
CA ASN A 44 -9.28 11.88 -14.15
C ASN A 44 -9.60 10.40 -14.52
N PRO A 45 -10.73 9.85 -14.05
CA PRO A 45 -11.65 10.45 -13.07
C PRO A 45 -10.98 10.60 -11.70
N PRO A 46 -11.38 11.60 -10.91
CA PRO A 46 -10.79 11.79 -9.59
C PRO A 46 -11.15 10.60 -8.69
N HIS A 47 -10.13 10.00 -8.09
CA HIS A 47 -10.27 8.82 -7.24
C HIS A 47 -11.08 9.12 -5.98
N ALA A 48 -10.85 10.29 -5.39
CA ALA A 48 -11.64 10.82 -4.30
C ALA A 48 -11.86 12.34 -4.49
N VAL A 49 -12.99 12.83 -4.00
CA VAL A 49 -13.30 14.26 -3.96
C VAL A 49 -13.87 14.63 -2.60
N ASP A 50 -13.73 15.88 -2.16
CA ASP A 50 -14.51 16.36 -1.03
C ASP A 50 -16.01 16.53 -1.39
N ILE A 51 -16.83 16.78 -0.38
CA ILE A 51 -18.27 17.07 -0.56
C ILE A 51 -18.58 18.30 -1.44
N THR A 52 -17.59 19.16 -1.73
CA THR A 52 -17.71 20.28 -2.67
C THR A 52 -17.22 19.95 -4.08
N GLY A 53 -16.75 18.73 -4.31
CA GLY A 53 -16.24 18.26 -5.60
C GLY A 53 -14.76 18.58 -5.84
N LYS A 54 -14.03 19.12 -4.85
CA LYS A 54 -12.59 19.34 -4.96
C LYS A 54 -11.87 18.00 -4.97
N VAL A 55 -10.98 17.79 -5.94
CA VAL A 55 -10.15 16.59 -6.05
C VAL A 55 -9.25 16.47 -4.82
N ILE A 56 -9.20 15.26 -4.25
CA ILE A 56 -8.28 14.91 -3.17
C ILE A 56 -7.04 14.27 -3.82
N PRO A 57 -5.83 14.78 -3.56
CA PRO A 57 -4.61 14.20 -4.14
C PRO A 57 -4.37 12.80 -3.56
N GLU A 58 -3.71 11.94 -4.34
CA GLU A 58 -3.35 10.58 -3.92
C GLU A 58 -2.26 10.53 -2.84
N SER A 59 -1.62 11.66 -2.56
CA SER A 59 -0.55 11.80 -1.59
C SER A 59 -0.57 13.22 -1.03
N SER A 60 -0.56 13.37 0.29
CA SER A 60 -0.71 14.67 0.96
C SER A 60 -0.01 14.71 2.32
N THR A 61 0.56 15.86 2.69
CA THR A 61 1.04 16.13 4.05
C THR A 61 -0.07 16.68 4.97
N ASN A 62 -1.26 16.93 4.43
CA ASN A 62 -2.40 17.49 5.16
C ASN A 62 -3.59 16.52 5.10
N GLN A 63 -4.36 16.45 6.19
CA GLN A 63 -5.65 15.74 6.17
C GLN A 63 -6.66 16.52 5.33
N PRO A 64 -7.65 15.85 4.71
CA PRO A 64 -8.80 16.54 4.14
C PRO A 64 -9.59 17.28 5.22
N ASP A 65 -9.79 18.59 5.05
CA ASP A 65 -10.54 19.44 5.99
C ASP A 65 -12.05 19.16 5.99
N LYS A 66 -12.55 18.43 4.99
CA LYS A 66 -13.95 18.10 4.80
C LYS A 66 -14.10 16.61 4.57
N PRO A 67 -15.29 16.04 4.83
CA PRO A 67 -15.59 14.68 4.42
C PRO A 67 -15.33 14.47 2.93
N ILE A 68 -14.82 13.30 2.60
CA ILE A 68 -14.45 12.89 1.25
C ILE A 68 -15.35 11.76 0.78
N ILE A 69 -15.56 11.69 -0.53
CA ILE A 69 -16.24 10.59 -1.21
C ILE A 69 -15.14 9.68 -1.76
N LEU A 70 -15.04 8.46 -1.23
CA LEU A 70 -13.91 7.54 -1.48
C LEU A 70 -13.89 6.93 -2.89
N ALA A 71 -15.02 6.95 -3.60
CA ALA A 71 -15.10 6.47 -4.97
C ALA A 71 -16.22 7.17 -5.73
N LYS A 72 -15.88 7.86 -6.82
CA LYS A 72 -16.84 8.37 -7.82
C LYS A 72 -16.77 7.64 -9.16
N ASP A 73 -15.81 6.76 -9.29
CA ASP A 73 -15.39 6.13 -10.54
C ASP A 73 -15.62 4.62 -10.51
N SER A 74 -16.62 4.16 -9.75
CA SER A 74 -16.98 2.74 -9.73
C SER A 74 -17.32 2.27 -11.16
N GLN A 75 -16.61 1.23 -11.61
CA GLN A 75 -16.82 0.62 -12.92
C GLN A 75 -17.84 -0.52 -12.88
N ASP A 76 -18.39 -0.84 -11.71
CA ASP A 76 -19.50 -1.79 -11.57
C ASP A 76 -20.74 -1.17 -12.19
N LYS A 77 -21.28 -1.77 -13.25
CA LYS A 77 -22.44 -1.24 -13.98
C LYS A 77 -23.68 -1.10 -13.07
N LEU A 78 -23.94 -2.08 -12.20
CA LEU A 78 -25.12 -2.09 -11.33
C LEU A 78 -24.99 -1.02 -10.22
N ARG A 79 -23.82 -0.90 -9.60
CA ARG A 79 -23.57 0.07 -8.52
C ARG A 79 -23.32 1.48 -9.03
N GLY A 80 -22.67 1.60 -10.19
CA GLY A 80 -22.43 2.86 -10.90
C GLY A 80 -23.72 3.54 -11.35
N GLU A 81 -24.73 2.78 -11.77
CA GLU A 81 -26.07 3.29 -12.07
C GLU A 81 -26.77 3.86 -10.82
N LEU A 82 -26.57 3.23 -9.66
CA LEU A 82 -27.17 3.68 -8.39
C LEU A 82 -26.50 4.93 -7.82
N LYS A 83 -25.29 5.29 -8.29
CA LYS A 83 -24.49 6.44 -7.84
C LYS A 83 -24.43 6.56 -6.31
N LEU A 84 -24.24 5.42 -5.64
CA LEU A 84 -24.10 5.42 -4.19
C LEU A 84 -22.72 5.96 -3.82
N GLU A 85 -22.68 6.84 -2.82
CA GLU A 85 -21.45 7.47 -2.35
C GLU A 85 -21.12 6.94 -0.95
N ALA A 86 -19.86 6.56 -0.75
CA ALA A 86 -19.29 6.26 0.56
C ALA A 86 -18.54 7.50 1.05
N THR A 87 -19.16 8.22 1.99
CA THR A 87 -18.57 9.43 2.58
C THR A 87 -17.72 9.06 3.80
N PHE A 88 -16.51 9.59 3.87
CA PHE A 88 -15.56 9.36 4.95
C PHE A 88 -15.09 10.68 5.56
N ASP A 89 -15.10 10.76 6.89
CA ASP A 89 -14.73 11.97 7.65
C ASP A 89 -13.40 11.71 8.39
N HIS A 90 -12.29 12.22 7.84
CA HIS A 90 -10.96 12.06 8.43
C HIS A 90 -10.88 12.67 9.84
N ALA A 91 -11.47 13.85 10.04
CA ALA A 91 -11.37 14.56 11.30
C ALA A 91 -11.96 13.74 12.44
N LYS A 92 -13.16 13.17 12.25
CA LYS A 92 -13.78 12.30 13.27
C LYS A 92 -12.95 11.06 13.52
N HIS A 93 -12.55 10.36 12.46
CA HIS A 93 -11.80 9.12 12.62
C HIS A 93 -10.44 9.33 13.26
N ALA A 94 -9.81 10.50 13.11
CA ALA A 94 -8.47 10.75 13.65
C ALA A 94 -8.46 11.44 15.02
N THR A 95 -9.61 11.93 15.53
CA THR A 95 -9.65 12.74 16.76
C THR A 95 -10.68 12.30 17.80
N ASP A 96 -11.72 11.56 17.41
CA ASP A 96 -12.73 11.06 18.33
C ASP A 96 -12.41 9.62 18.75
N ILE A 97 -12.24 9.39 20.06
CA ILE A 97 -11.96 8.08 20.62
C ILE A 97 -13.07 7.06 20.36
N LEU A 98 -14.30 7.48 20.06
CA LEU A 98 -15.39 6.56 19.73
C LEU A 98 -15.17 5.87 18.37
N TYR A 99 -14.35 6.47 17.51
CA TYR A 99 -14.02 5.97 16.17
C TYR A 99 -12.74 5.12 16.13
N SER A 100 -12.05 4.97 17.25
CA SER A 100 -10.89 4.07 17.34
C SER A 100 -11.30 2.64 17.61
N LEU A 101 -10.37 1.69 17.43
CA LEU A 101 -10.62 0.27 17.68
C LEU A 101 -10.76 -0.08 19.17
N ASP A 102 -10.09 0.65 20.06
CA ASP A 102 -10.12 0.38 21.50
C ASP A 102 -11.15 1.22 22.27
N GLY A 103 -11.68 2.29 21.67
CA GLY A 103 -12.62 3.21 22.29
C GLY A 103 -11.99 4.11 23.36
N LYS A 104 -10.65 4.18 23.42
CA LYS A 104 -9.88 4.79 24.52
C LYS A 104 -8.78 5.72 24.03
N THR A 105 -8.12 5.35 22.95
CA THR A 105 -7.08 6.14 22.30
C THR A 105 -7.59 6.65 20.96
N VAL A 106 -7.06 7.77 20.48
CA VAL A 106 -7.39 8.25 19.13
C VAL A 106 -6.77 7.34 18.08
N THR A 107 -7.47 7.11 16.98
CA THR A 107 -6.97 6.31 15.86
C THR A 107 -5.67 6.90 15.35
N THR A 108 -4.67 6.05 15.29
CA THR A 108 -3.39 6.36 14.67
C THR A 108 -3.49 6.19 13.16
N CYS A 109 -2.74 6.97 12.38
CA CYS A 109 -2.78 6.89 10.92
C CYS A 109 -2.37 5.50 10.41
N VAL A 110 -1.60 4.71 11.18
CA VAL A 110 -1.22 3.33 10.82
C VAL A 110 -2.41 2.38 10.75
N GLU A 111 -3.49 2.66 11.48
CA GLU A 111 -4.67 1.80 11.48
C GLU A 111 -5.37 1.78 10.10
N CYS A 112 -5.16 2.80 9.27
CA CYS A 112 -5.68 2.84 7.89
C CYS A 112 -4.55 2.90 6.84
N HIS A 113 -3.57 3.80 7.02
CA HIS A 113 -2.42 3.98 6.11
C HIS A 113 -1.26 3.06 6.53
N HIS A 114 -1.51 1.75 6.44
CA HIS A 114 -0.67 0.71 7.04
C HIS A 114 0.71 0.51 6.38
N THR A 115 0.96 1.09 5.20
CA THR A 115 2.27 1.07 4.52
C THR A 115 3.12 2.31 4.82
N SER A 116 2.53 3.41 5.28
CA SER A 116 3.24 4.69 5.48
C SER A 116 3.79 4.86 6.91
N GLN A 117 4.30 3.81 7.57
CA GLN A 117 4.52 3.78 9.02
C GLN A 117 5.85 3.13 9.41
N PRO A 118 6.42 3.40 10.61
CA PRO A 118 7.60 2.66 11.08
C PRO A 118 7.27 1.22 11.40
N SER A 119 8.21 0.34 11.02
CA SER A 119 8.39 -1.04 11.48
C SER A 119 7.11 -1.75 11.94
N ALA A 120 6.70 -2.77 11.18
CA ALA A 120 5.64 -3.69 11.57
C ALA A 120 5.71 -4.03 13.07
N PRO A 121 4.61 -3.84 13.83
CA PRO A 121 4.46 -4.41 15.16
C PRO A 121 4.84 -5.89 15.13
N LYS A 122 5.42 -6.40 16.22
CA LYS A 122 5.84 -7.81 16.35
C LYS A 122 4.73 -8.74 15.86
N GLY A 123 4.99 -9.51 14.81
CA GLY A 123 4.01 -10.39 14.14
C GLY A 123 3.49 -9.91 12.77
N GLN A 124 3.85 -8.70 12.31
CA GLN A 124 3.52 -8.16 10.98
C GLN A 124 4.76 -8.03 10.06
N GLU A 125 5.82 -8.79 10.33
CA GLU A 125 7.17 -8.76 9.72
C GLU A 125 7.24 -8.87 8.18
N TYR A 126 6.11 -9.00 7.49
CA TYR A 126 5.99 -9.28 6.04
C TYR A 126 5.44 -8.10 5.23
N LEU A 127 5.29 -6.94 5.85
CA LEU A 127 5.07 -5.69 5.13
C LEU A 127 6.46 -5.12 4.85
N GLU A 128 6.84 -4.94 3.58
CA GLU A 128 8.24 -4.62 3.19
C GLU A 128 8.55 -3.12 3.14
N THR A 129 7.54 -2.25 3.13
CA THR A 129 7.74 -0.80 3.05
C THR A 129 7.35 -0.13 4.36
N PHE A 130 8.35 0.48 5.00
CA PHE A 130 8.21 1.27 6.21
C PHE A 130 8.96 2.59 6.03
N ASP A 131 8.24 3.63 5.61
CA ASP A 131 8.88 4.89 5.25
C ASP A 131 9.11 5.83 6.44
N ARG A 132 8.44 5.59 7.57
CA ARG A 132 8.47 6.47 8.75
C ARG A 132 9.23 5.86 9.92
N LYS A 133 9.62 6.68 10.91
CA LYS A 133 10.28 6.24 12.16
C LYS A 133 9.36 6.24 13.39
N GLU A 134 8.24 6.95 13.32
CA GLU A 134 7.26 7.09 14.41
C GLU A 134 5.84 6.89 13.89
N THR A 135 4.99 6.24 14.71
CA THR A 135 3.57 6.08 14.41
C THR A 135 2.93 7.45 14.34
N LEU A 136 2.29 7.75 13.22
CA LEU A 136 1.70 9.06 12.99
C LEU A 136 0.29 9.17 13.61
N THR A 137 0.03 10.22 14.37
CA THR A 137 -1.29 10.70 14.78
C THR A 137 -1.66 11.97 14.01
N ALA A 138 -2.93 12.42 14.07
CA ALA A 138 -3.35 13.68 13.47
C ALA A 138 -2.45 14.86 13.88
N LYS A 139 -2.15 14.96 15.18
CA LYS A 139 -1.27 16.00 15.74
C LYS A 139 0.16 15.91 15.21
N GLN A 140 0.69 14.71 15.00
CA GLN A 140 2.04 14.53 14.45
C GLN A 140 2.09 14.80 12.93
N LEU A 141 0.97 14.70 12.22
CA LEU A 141 0.93 15.05 10.79
C LEU A 141 1.16 16.55 10.58
N GLU A 142 0.65 17.42 11.46
CA GLU A 142 0.81 18.88 11.37
C GLU A 142 2.27 19.33 11.28
N THR A 143 3.19 18.55 11.85
CA THR A 143 4.63 18.83 11.85
C THR A 143 5.42 17.94 10.88
N SER A 144 4.75 16.98 10.22
CA SER A 144 5.37 16.06 9.29
C SER A 144 5.53 16.68 7.91
N LYS A 145 6.68 16.46 7.28
CA LYS A 145 6.96 16.86 5.88
C LYS A 145 6.83 15.71 4.89
N GLU A 146 6.67 14.50 5.40
CA GLU A 146 6.50 13.31 4.58
C GLU A 146 5.01 13.17 4.25
N PRO A 147 4.64 12.93 2.99
CA PRO A 147 3.25 12.77 2.64
C PRO A 147 2.72 11.38 3.07
N VAL A 148 1.42 11.28 3.23
CA VAL A 148 0.69 10.02 3.43
C VAL A 148 -0.01 9.67 2.12
N GLN A 149 0.16 8.43 1.67
CA GLN A 149 -0.43 7.93 0.43
C GLN A 149 -1.87 7.46 0.65
N SER A 150 -2.72 7.66 -0.36
CA SER A 150 -4.06 7.11 -0.43
C SER A 150 -4.01 5.59 -0.67
N CYS A 151 -5.08 4.87 -0.31
CA CYS A 151 -5.19 3.43 -0.55
C CYS A 151 -4.93 3.07 -2.02
N ARG A 152 -5.38 3.93 -2.94
CA ARG A 152 -5.32 3.68 -4.39
C ARG A 152 -3.95 3.92 -5.02
N ALA A 153 -2.98 4.43 -4.25
CA ALA A 153 -1.58 4.39 -4.67
C ALA A 153 -1.05 2.95 -4.80
N CYS A 154 -1.68 1.97 -4.13
CA CYS A 154 -1.30 0.55 -4.20
C CYS A 154 -2.47 -0.40 -4.50
N HIS A 155 -3.69 -0.03 -4.11
CA HIS A 155 -4.88 -0.84 -4.29
C HIS A 155 -5.70 -0.33 -5.47
N PHE A 156 -5.47 -0.90 -6.66
CA PHE A 156 -6.11 -0.48 -7.90
C PHE A 156 -7.53 -1.04 -8.04
N GLN A 157 -8.30 -0.50 -8.99
CA GLN A 157 -9.62 -1.04 -9.29
C GLN A 157 -9.54 -2.45 -9.84
N SER A 158 -10.57 -3.26 -9.60
CA SER A 158 -10.61 -4.66 -10.03
C SER A 158 -10.49 -4.85 -11.55
N ALA A 159 -10.89 -3.86 -12.34
CA ALA A 159 -10.76 -3.89 -13.80
C ALA A 159 -9.49 -3.19 -14.32
N THR A 160 -8.62 -2.68 -13.43
CA THR A 160 -7.30 -2.17 -13.84
C THR A 160 -6.48 -3.32 -14.41
N GLU A 161 -5.89 -3.11 -15.58
CA GLU A 161 -5.03 -4.10 -16.23
C GLU A 161 -3.77 -4.32 -15.38
N GLU A 162 -3.41 -5.58 -15.20
CA GLU A 162 -2.19 -5.96 -14.50
C GLU A 162 -0.99 -5.76 -15.41
N THR A 163 0.03 -5.09 -14.89
CA THR A 163 1.30 -4.84 -15.61
C THR A 163 2.48 -5.09 -14.68
N ASP A 164 3.70 -5.06 -15.19
CA ASP A 164 4.90 -5.17 -14.33
C ASP A 164 5.00 -4.00 -13.32
N GLU A 165 4.40 -2.85 -13.65
CA GLU A 165 4.29 -1.67 -12.78
C GLU A 165 3.10 -1.77 -11.82
N TYR A 166 2.07 -2.51 -12.20
CA TYR A 166 0.84 -2.75 -11.45
C TYR A 166 0.58 -4.25 -11.36
N PRO A 167 1.44 -5.03 -10.67
CA PRO A 167 1.20 -6.46 -10.54
C PRO A 167 -0.09 -6.69 -9.77
N PRO A 168 -0.76 -7.86 -9.90
CA PRO A 168 -1.80 -8.24 -8.96
C PRO A 168 -1.21 -8.22 -7.56
N ALA A 169 -1.46 -7.13 -6.83
CA ALA A 169 -0.98 -6.98 -5.46
C ALA A 169 -1.60 -8.12 -4.67
N SER A 170 -0.79 -9.11 -4.29
CA SER A 170 -1.22 -10.25 -3.51
C SER A 170 -0.10 -10.59 -2.56
N VAL A 171 -0.45 -10.83 -1.30
CA VAL A 171 0.52 -11.20 -0.28
C VAL A 171 0.48 -12.71 -0.14
N THR A 172 1.63 -13.33 -0.40
CA THR A 172 1.86 -14.72 -0.01
C THR A 172 2.51 -14.73 1.37
N TYR A 173 1.77 -15.21 2.36
CA TYR A 173 2.32 -15.34 3.71
C TYR A 173 3.25 -16.55 3.82
N PRO A 174 4.31 -16.50 4.65
CA PRO A 174 5.11 -17.67 4.94
C PRO A 174 4.28 -18.82 5.52
N LYS A 175 4.62 -20.06 5.15
CA LYS A 175 3.91 -21.28 5.58
C LYS A 175 3.69 -21.36 7.10
N LYS A 176 4.64 -20.87 7.91
CA LYS A 176 4.54 -20.85 9.38
C LYS A 176 3.34 -20.06 9.91
N MET A 177 2.83 -19.09 9.16
CA MET A 177 1.66 -18.30 9.54
C MET A 177 0.33 -19.03 9.30
N LYS A 178 0.33 -20.12 8.52
CA LYS A 178 -0.88 -20.88 8.14
C LYS A 178 -2.02 -19.99 7.59
N LYS A 179 -1.66 -18.89 6.92
CA LYS A 179 -2.59 -17.98 6.25
C LYS A 179 -2.62 -18.28 4.76
N PRO A 180 -3.80 -18.35 4.12
CA PRO A 180 -3.87 -18.43 2.66
C PRO A 180 -3.37 -17.12 2.03
N PRO A 181 -2.89 -17.14 0.78
CA PRO A 181 -2.61 -15.92 0.03
C PRO A 181 -3.85 -15.01 -0.04
N THR A 182 -3.65 -13.69 -0.06
CA THR A 182 -4.75 -12.71 0.05
C THR A 182 -5.63 -12.58 -1.20
N GLY A 183 -5.28 -13.22 -2.31
CA GLY A 183 -5.86 -12.90 -3.62
C GLY A 183 -5.48 -11.48 -4.08
N LYS A 184 -6.19 -10.95 -5.08
CA LYS A 184 -5.94 -9.59 -5.59
C LYS A 184 -6.38 -8.54 -4.57
N LEU A 185 -5.46 -7.67 -4.18
CA LEU A 185 -5.64 -6.58 -3.23
C LEU A 185 -6.13 -5.32 -3.95
N THR A 186 -7.36 -5.36 -4.45
CA THR A 186 -8.01 -4.22 -5.10
C THR A 186 -8.43 -3.15 -4.08
N ASN A 187 -8.78 -1.94 -4.55
CA ASN A 187 -9.36 -0.90 -3.68
C ASN A 187 -10.63 -1.37 -2.97
N ASP A 188 -11.49 -2.11 -3.69
CA ASP A 188 -12.73 -2.66 -3.16
C ASP A 188 -12.45 -3.60 -1.98
N VAL A 189 -11.47 -4.49 -2.12
CA VAL A 189 -11.05 -5.40 -1.05
C VAL A 189 -10.45 -4.61 0.13
N ALA A 190 -9.60 -3.62 -0.15
CA ALA A 190 -8.96 -2.81 0.89
C ALA A 190 -9.99 -2.01 1.71
N TYR A 191 -10.95 -1.35 1.05
CA TYR A 191 -12.00 -0.60 1.73
C TYR A 191 -12.90 -1.50 2.56
N HIS A 192 -13.45 -2.57 1.99
CA HIS A 192 -14.38 -3.43 2.72
C HIS A 192 -13.69 -4.16 3.88
N ILE A 193 -12.48 -4.71 3.69
CA ILE A 193 -11.76 -5.35 4.81
C ILE A 193 -11.48 -4.34 5.92
N ASN A 194 -10.95 -3.17 5.59
CA ASN A 194 -10.54 -2.22 6.63
C ASN A 194 -11.73 -1.55 7.34
N CYS A 195 -12.72 -1.08 6.57
CA CYS A 195 -13.90 -0.41 7.12
C CYS A 195 -14.79 -1.39 7.87
N ASP A 196 -15.15 -2.53 7.27
CA ASP A 196 -16.11 -3.46 7.87
C ASP A 196 -15.53 -4.07 9.14
N SER A 197 -14.26 -4.51 9.12
CA SER A 197 -13.66 -5.14 10.31
C SER A 197 -13.56 -4.17 11.49
N CYS A 198 -13.22 -2.90 11.25
CA CYS A 198 -13.16 -1.89 12.31
C CYS A 198 -14.55 -1.54 12.84
N HIS A 199 -15.55 -1.39 11.95
CA HIS A 199 -16.92 -1.09 12.35
C HIS A 199 -17.56 -2.26 13.10
N GLU A 200 -17.38 -3.50 12.66
CA GLU A 200 -17.82 -4.71 13.36
C GLU A 200 -17.18 -4.82 14.75
N ALA A 201 -15.86 -4.61 14.83
CA ALA A 201 -15.14 -4.63 16.11
C ALA A 201 -15.65 -3.54 17.05
N SER A 202 -15.94 -2.35 16.53
CA SER A 202 -16.50 -1.24 17.30
C SER A 202 -17.89 -1.55 17.85
N ARG A 203 -18.79 -2.13 17.03
CA ARG A 203 -20.12 -2.58 17.49
C ARG A 203 -20.03 -3.72 18.51
N LYS A 204 -19.06 -4.61 18.35
CA LYS A 204 -18.81 -5.68 19.32
C LYS A 204 -18.30 -5.13 20.65
N ARG A 205 -17.44 -4.11 20.61
CA ARG A 205 -16.93 -3.41 21.79
C ARG A 205 -18.05 -2.68 22.53
N ASP A 206 -18.84 -1.89 21.79
CA ASP A 206 -19.98 -1.15 22.33
C ASP A 206 -21.18 -1.24 21.36
N PRO A 207 -22.21 -2.05 21.68
CA PRO A 207 -23.40 -2.21 20.85
C PRO A 207 -24.22 -0.93 20.64
N LYS A 208 -23.98 0.13 21.43
CA LYS A 208 -24.63 1.44 21.22
C LYS A 208 -24.02 2.24 20.08
N LEU A 209 -22.81 1.88 19.64
CA LEU A 209 -22.19 2.49 18.47
C LEU A 209 -22.93 2.02 17.22
N LEU A 210 -23.37 3.00 16.43
CA LEU A 210 -24.08 2.78 15.17
C LEU A 210 -23.09 2.74 13.99
N SER A 211 -21.96 2.07 14.17
CA SER A 211 -20.96 1.94 13.11
C SER A 211 -21.60 1.21 11.91
N PRO A 212 -21.45 1.73 10.69
CA PRO A 212 -22.13 1.17 9.53
C PRO A 212 -21.48 -0.15 9.11
N VAL A 213 -22.28 -1.21 8.92
CA VAL A 213 -21.77 -2.53 8.50
C VAL A 213 -22.57 -3.12 7.34
N GLY A 214 -23.76 -2.61 7.06
CA GLY A 214 -24.52 -2.95 5.86
C GLY A 214 -24.07 -2.11 4.67
N CYS A 215 -24.20 -2.67 3.47
CA CYS A 215 -23.84 -1.98 2.23
C CYS A 215 -24.47 -0.57 2.14
N TYR A 216 -25.75 -0.45 2.50
CA TYR A 216 -26.50 0.81 2.43
C TYR A 216 -26.29 1.74 3.63
N ASP A 217 -25.63 1.27 4.69
CA ASP A 217 -25.27 2.11 5.83
C ASP A 217 -24.07 3.00 5.46
N CYS A 218 -23.12 2.46 4.68
CA CYS A 218 -21.98 3.18 4.12
C CYS A 218 -22.30 3.84 2.77
N HIS A 219 -22.92 3.10 1.86
CA HIS A 219 -23.19 3.53 0.48
C HIS A 219 -24.58 4.12 0.36
N THR A 220 -24.68 5.43 0.54
CA THR A 220 -25.97 6.14 0.52
C THR A 220 -26.16 6.87 -0.81
N LYS A 221 -27.42 6.98 -1.25
CA LYS A 221 -27.75 7.90 -2.34
C LYS A 221 -27.59 9.32 -1.81
N LYS A 222 -26.93 10.17 -2.60
CA LYS A 222 -26.88 11.61 -2.37
C LYS A 222 -28.29 12.15 -2.11
N LYS A 223 -28.48 12.87 -0.99
CA LYS A 223 -29.68 13.69 -0.78
C LYS A 223 -29.61 14.95 -1.63
#